data_AF-A0A256IPR2-F1
#
_entry.id   AF-A0A256IPR2-F1
#
_cell.length_a   1.000
_cell.length_b   1.000
_cell.length_c   1.000
_cell.angle_alpha   90.00
_cell.angle_beta   90.00
_cell.angle_gamma   90.00
#
_symmetry.space_group_name_H-M   'P 1'
#
loop_
_entity.id
_entity.type
_entity.pdbx_description
1 polymer ?
#
loop_
_entity_poly.entity_id
_entity_poly.type
_entity_poly.pdbx_seq_one_letter_code
_entity_poly.pdbx_strand_id
1 'polypeptide(L)'
;MDRINPARGRVAVEKRMVRTEITDYLRDRGIEYELLEHGDDALTSEKAAELRDVPLAEMLKSMVFLDDDREVVVAVVPAERNVDLGSLRAIADIDSLKFADEEVIESDLGYTIGAIPPFFPGRDCPIYMDSDVLRNDEVNFSSGRPDAGIEVEIRAFRKVMDEFDAERGAIGTTPD
;
A
#
# COMPACT_ATOMS: atom_id res chain seq x y z
N MET A 1 -33.20 -10.23 -7.15
CA MET A 1 -33.20 -9.51 -8.45
C MET A 1 -31.80 -9.02 -8.64
N ASP A 2 -31.08 -9.77 -9.46
CA ASP A 2 -29.64 -9.78 -9.61
C ASP A 2 -29.12 -8.45 -10.15
N ARG A 3 -28.18 -7.83 -9.41
CA ARG A 3 -27.24 -6.90 -10.03
C ARG A 3 -26.06 -7.71 -10.51
N ILE A 4 -26.12 -8.07 -11.79
CA ILE A 4 -25.00 -8.56 -12.56
C ILE A 4 -23.96 -7.44 -12.54
N ASN A 5 -22.91 -7.59 -11.75
CA ASN A 5 -21.70 -6.77 -11.87
C ASN A 5 -20.99 -7.24 -13.15
N PRO A 6 -20.93 -6.43 -14.23
CA PRO A 6 -20.23 -6.86 -15.43
C PRO A 6 -18.76 -7.02 -15.06
N ALA A 7 -18.21 -8.22 -15.27
CA ALA A 7 -16.80 -8.52 -15.08
C ALA A 7 -15.94 -7.40 -15.68
N ARG A 8 -15.18 -6.71 -14.82
CA ARG A 8 -14.18 -5.71 -15.22
C ARG A 8 -13.25 -6.41 -16.20
N GLY A 9 -13.31 -5.98 -17.46
CA GLY A 9 -12.57 -6.61 -18.54
C GLY A 9 -11.09 -6.45 -18.29
N ARG A 10 -10.34 -7.55 -18.21
CA ARG A 10 -8.88 -7.54 -18.29
C ARG A 10 -8.49 -6.99 -19.66
N VAL A 11 -8.12 -5.72 -19.72
CA VAL A 11 -7.69 -5.08 -20.95
C VAL A 11 -6.20 -5.32 -21.15
N ALA A 12 -5.86 -6.22 -22.07
CA ALA A 12 -4.63 -6.14 -22.84
C ALA A 12 -4.84 -5.12 -23.97
N VAL A 13 -4.49 -3.85 -23.72
CA VAL A 13 -4.35 -2.82 -24.76
C VAL A 13 -3.11 -2.01 -24.41
N GLU A 14 -2.19 -1.87 -25.37
CA GLU A 14 -0.98 -1.04 -25.35
C GLU A 14 -1.32 0.47 -25.26
N LYS A 15 -2.08 0.88 -24.23
CA LYS A 15 -2.10 2.26 -23.77
C LYS A 15 -0.73 2.50 -23.13
N ARG A 16 -0.15 3.67 -23.37
CA ARG A 16 1.17 4.08 -22.86
C ARG A 16 1.16 3.98 -21.33
N MET A 17 1.48 2.80 -20.82
CA MET A 17 1.26 2.42 -19.44
C MET A 17 2.15 3.27 -18.56
N VAL A 18 1.56 3.91 -17.55
CA VAL A 18 2.33 4.62 -16.55
C VAL A 18 3.32 3.64 -15.92
N ARG A 19 4.60 3.94 -16.10
CA ARG A 19 5.69 3.19 -15.47
C ARG A 19 6.04 3.84 -14.15
N THR A 20 5.94 3.05 -13.10
CA THR A 20 6.46 3.32 -11.77
C THR A 20 7.32 2.12 -11.37
N GLU A 21 8.11 2.26 -10.31
CA GLU A 21 8.87 1.14 -9.75
C GLU A 21 7.93 -0.05 -9.42
N ILE A 22 6.72 0.24 -8.96
CA ILE A 22 5.69 -0.74 -8.62
C ILE A 22 5.12 -1.44 -9.87
N THR A 23 4.75 -0.69 -10.91
CA THR A 23 4.23 -1.33 -12.14
C THR A 23 5.31 -2.11 -12.88
N ASP A 24 6.56 -1.68 -12.80
CA ASP A 24 7.71 -2.42 -13.32
C ASP A 24 7.92 -3.72 -12.54
N TYR A 25 7.95 -3.66 -11.21
CA TYR A 25 8.09 -4.84 -10.35
C TYR A 25 7.03 -5.90 -10.62
N LEU A 26 5.76 -5.50 -10.69
CA LEU A 26 4.64 -6.41 -10.92
C LEU A 26 4.70 -7.04 -12.32
N ARG A 27 5.02 -6.24 -13.34
CA ARG A 27 5.16 -6.71 -14.73
C ARG A 27 6.29 -7.72 -14.87
N ASP A 28 7.45 -7.45 -14.28
CA ASP A 28 8.63 -8.32 -14.37
C ASP A 28 8.37 -9.68 -13.70
N ARG A 29 7.42 -9.75 -12.77
CA ARG A 29 6.96 -10.99 -12.10
C ARG A 29 5.73 -11.62 -12.75
N GLY A 30 5.21 -11.03 -13.82
CA GLY A 30 3.98 -11.50 -14.48
C GLY A 30 2.75 -11.46 -13.57
N ILE A 31 2.73 -10.54 -12.61
CA ILE A 31 1.59 -10.34 -11.72
C ILE A 31 0.57 -9.46 -12.45
N GLU A 32 -0.67 -9.96 -12.55
CA GLU A 32 -1.78 -9.20 -13.10
C GLU A 32 -2.21 -8.11 -12.10
N TYR A 33 -2.40 -6.89 -12.62
CA TYR A 33 -2.87 -5.75 -11.86
C TYR A 33 -3.70 -4.82 -12.74
N GLU A 34 -4.56 -4.01 -12.11
CA GLU A 34 -5.21 -2.87 -12.75
C GLU A 34 -4.55 -1.57 -12.28
N LEU A 35 -4.26 -0.68 -13.23
CA LEU A 35 -3.77 0.66 -12.94
C LEU A 35 -4.97 1.63 -12.90
N LEU A 36 -5.20 2.24 -11.75
CA LEU A 36 -6.33 3.14 -11.52
C LEU A 36 -5.83 4.59 -11.50
N GLU A 37 -5.72 5.19 -12.69
CA GLU A 37 -5.35 6.59 -12.86
C GLU A 37 -6.51 7.53 -12.52
N HIS A 38 -6.22 8.66 -11.87
CA HIS A 38 -7.18 9.72 -11.59
C HIS A 38 -6.58 11.11 -11.85
N GLY A 39 -7.42 12.07 -12.25
CA GLY A 39 -6.98 13.42 -12.65
C GLY A 39 -6.98 14.47 -11.55
N ASP A 40 -7.62 14.19 -10.41
CA ASP A 40 -7.76 15.11 -9.28
C ASP A 40 -6.82 14.72 -8.12
N ASP A 41 -6.48 15.71 -7.28
CA ASP A 41 -5.66 15.51 -6.09
C ASP A 41 -6.40 14.64 -5.06
N ALA A 42 -5.74 13.56 -4.63
CA ALA A 42 -6.23 12.64 -3.60
C ALA A 42 -5.51 12.87 -2.26
N LEU A 43 -5.95 13.88 -1.50
CA LEU A 43 -5.31 14.26 -0.23
C LEU A 43 -5.70 13.37 0.96
N THR A 44 -6.72 12.52 0.80
CA THR A 44 -7.13 11.52 1.81
C THR A 44 -7.39 10.17 1.16
N SER A 45 -7.34 9.11 1.94
CA SER A 45 -7.64 7.76 1.44
C SER A 45 -9.09 7.62 0.96
N GLU A 46 -10.05 8.30 1.59
CA GLU A 46 -11.44 8.34 1.15
C GLU A 46 -11.56 8.97 -0.23
N LYS A 47 -10.86 10.09 -0.46
CA LYS A 47 -10.87 10.74 -1.77
C LYS A 47 -10.16 9.89 -2.82
N ALA A 48 -9.05 9.25 -2.48
CA ALA A 48 -8.37 8.31 -3.36
C ALA A 48 -9.29 7.14 -3.75
N ALA A 49 -10.02 6.57 -2.79
CA ALA A 49 -10.95 5.46 -3.01
C ALA A 49 -12.11 5.87 -3.92
N GLU A 50 -12.68 7.06 -3.69
CA GLU A 50 -13.72 7.65 -4.56
C GLU A 50 -13.21 7.84 -5.99
N LEU A 51 -12.05 8.47 -6.17
CA LEU A 51 -11.47 8.76 -7.48
C LEU A 51 -11.09 7.51 -8.27
N ARG A 52 -10.77 6.42 -7.56
CA ARG A 52 -10.39 5.14 -8.13
C ARG A 52 -11.58 4.18 -8.31
N ASP A 53 -12.77 4.55 -7.83
CA ASP A 53 -13.97 3.69 -7.82
C ASP A 53 -13.72 2.33 -7.14
N VAL A 54 -13.12 2.38 -5.94
CA VAL A 54 -12.82 1.20 -5.11
C VAL A 54 -13.37 1.36 -3.69
N PRO A 55 -13.75 0.26 -3.00
CA PRO A 55 -14.09 0.28 -1.59
C PRO A 55 -12.91 0.74 -0.72
N LEU A 56 -13.17 1.63 0.25
CA LEU A 56 -12.15 2.08 1.20
C LEU A 56 -11.54 0.92 2.01
N ALA A 57 -12.34 -0.11 2.32
CA ALA A 57 -11.89 -1.30 3.03
C ALA A 57 -10.86 -2.14 2.25
N GLU A 58 -10.84 -2.03 0.92
CA GLU A 58 -9.86 -2.69 0.05
C GLU A 58 -8.60 -1.84 -0.14
N MET A 59 -8.69 -0.53 0.14
CA MET A 59 -7.54 0.37 0.05
C MET A 59 -6.60 0.18 1.24
N LEU A 60 -5.30 0.16 0.95
CA LEU A 60 -4.22 0.10 1.93
C LEU A 60 -3.51 1.46 1.98
N LYS A 61 -3.01 1.81 3.16
CA LYS A 61 -2.07 2.92 3.34
C LYS A 61 -0.80 2.44 4.03
N SER A 62 0.31 3.02 3.61
CA SER A 62 1.62 2.82 4.21
C SER A 62 1.98 4.02 5.07
N MET A 63 2.34 3.79 6.32
CA MET A 63 2.85 4.79 7.25
C MET A 63 4.32 4.48 7.53
N VAL A 64 5.17 5.49 7.43
CA VAL A 64 6.62 5.34 7.61
C VAL A 64 7.03 5.96 8.94
N PHE A 65 7.79 5.19 9.70
CA PHE A 65 8.33 5.58 10.98
C PHE A 65 9.84 5.39 11.00
N LEU A 66 10.46 6.00 12.01
CA LEU A 66 11.84 5.79 12.41
C LEU A 66 11.84 5.23 13.83
N ASP A 67 12.68 4.23 14.06
CA ASP A 67 13.01 3.75 15.39
C ASP A 67 14.06 4.65 16.09
N ASP A 68 14.58 4.19 17.23
CA ASP A 68 15.58 4.94 18.00
C ASP A 68 16.96 5.04 17.32
N ASP A 69 17.28 4.09 16.44
CA ASP A 69 18.51 4.07 15.64
C ASP A 69 18.37 4.84 14.31
N ARG A 70 17.19 5.42 14.05
CA ARG A 70 16.78 6.10 12.81
C ARG A 70 16.67 5.15 11.62
N GLU A 71 16.41 3.88 11.86
CA GLU A 71 16.11 2.91 10.82
C GLU A 71 14.62 2.99 10.45
N VAL A 72 14.33 2.77 9.16
CA VAL A 72 12.97 2.87 8.62
C VAL A 72 12.12 1.69 9.07
N VAL A 73 10.93 1.97 9.59
CA VAL A 73 9.89 0.99 9.92
C VAL A 73 8.62 1.34 9.14
N VAL A 74 8.11 0.42 8.32
CA VAL A 74 6.89 0.64 7.53
C VAL A 74 5.72 -0.12 8.12
N ALA A 75 4.59 0.55 8.32
CA ALA A 75 3.33 -0.08 8.70
C ALA A 75 2.33 -0.01 7.55
N VAL A 76 1.77 -1.16 7.16
CA VAL A 76 0.73 -1.26 6.12
C VAL A 76 -0.58 -1.67 6.76
N VAL A 77 -1.61 -0.83 6.64
CA VAL A 77 -2.94 -1.06 7.23
C VAL A 77 -4.05 -0.79 6.22
N PRO A 78 -5.25 -1.38 6.36
CA PRO A 78 -6.43 -0.90 5.65
C PRO A 78 -6.63 0.60 5.88
N ALA A 79 -7.03 1.32 4.84
CA ALA A 79 -7.11 2.77 4.84
C ALA A 79 -8.07 3.33 5.90
N GLU A 80 -9.15 2.59 6.17
CA GLU A 80 -10.14 2.89 7.21
C GLU A 80 -9.65 2.68 8.65
N ARG A 81 -8.41 2.22 8.86
CA ARG A 81 -7.81 1.97 10.19
C ARG A 81 -6.68 2.93 10.49
N ASN A 82 -6.41 3.17 11.76
CA ASN A 82 -5.18 3.83 12.23
C ASN A 82 -4.13 2.80 12.61
N VAL A 83 -2.85 3.19 12.63
CA VAL A 83 -1.76 2.36 13.16
C VAL A 83 -1.79 2.44 14.69
N ASP A 84 -1.87 1.29 15.34
CA ASP A 84 -1.61 1.14 16.77
C ASP A 84 -0.10 1.09 17.01
N LEU A 85 0.48 2.21 17.44
CA LEU A 85 1.91 2.33 17.72
C LEU A 85 2.37 1.47 18.89
N GLY A 86 1.48 1.07 19.80
CA GLY A 86 1.82 0.13 20.88
C GLY A 86 2.02 -1.27 20.33
N SER A 87 1.05 -1.73 19.54
CA SER A 87 1.10 -3.04 18.89
C SER A 87 2.23 -3.14 17.86
N LEU A 88 2.48 -2.07 17.08
CA LEU A 88 3.59 -2.00 16.14
C LEU A 88 4.96 -2.10 16.83
N ARG A 89 5.16 -1.38 17.93
CA ARG A 89 6.40 -1.49 18.72
C ARG A 89 6.61 -2.88 19.29
N ALA A 90 5.53 -3.50 19.78
CA ALA A 90 5.59 -4.82 20.37
C ALA A 90 5.96 -5.91 19.35
N ILE A 91 5.44 -5.84 18.12
CA ILE A 91 5.79 -6.82 17.07
C ILE A 91 7.19 -6.55 16.49
N ALA A 92 7.57 -5.27 16.37
CA ALA A 92 8.87 -4.89 15.85
C ALA A 92 10.02 -5.04 16.87
N ASP A 93 9.71 -5.36 18.14
CA ASP A 93 10.66 -5.45 19.25
C ASP A 93 11.49 -4.16 19.43
N ILE A 94 10.81 -3.00 19.38
CA ILE A 94 11.43 -1.67 19.50
C ILE A 94 10.76 -0.82 20.58
N ASP A 95 11.54 0.07 21.19
CA ASP A 95 11.08 0.90 22.32
C ASP A 95 10.25 2.11 21.89
N SER A 96 10.62 2.73 20.76
CA SER A 96 10.08 4.01 20.32
C SER A 96 9.93 4.08 18.80
N LEU A 97 8.94 4.88 18.38
CA LEU A 97 8.63 5.15 16.99
C LEU A 97 8.31 6.63 16.84
N LYS A 98 8.81 7.24 15.77
CA LYS A 98 8.45 8.59 15.33
C LYS A 98 8.08 8.54 13.86
N PHE A 99 7.10 9.34 13.44
CA PHE A 99 6.83 9.47 12.00
C PHE A 99 8.08 9.96 11.28
N ALA A 100 8.40 9.30 10.16
CA ALA A 100 9.40 9.81 9.24
C ALA A 100 8.89 11.12 8.62
N ASP A 101 9.79 12.07 8.42
CA ASP A 101 9.49 13.30 7.69
C ASP A 101 9.63 13.08 6.18
N GLU A 102 9.22 14.09 5.41
CA GLU A 102 9.26 14.06 3.95
C GLU A 102 10.68 13.84 3.42
N GLU A 103 11.69 14.47 4.04
CA GLU A 103 13.09 14.36 3.61
C GLU A 103 13.60 12.92 3.72
N VAL A 104 13.29 12.24 4.82
CA VAL A 104 13.64 10.82 5.02
C VAL A 104 12.91 9.92 4.02
N ILE A 105 11.60 10.11 3.81
CA ILE A 105 10.82 9.27 2.89
C ILE A 105 11.33 9.44 1.45
N GLU A 106 11.65 10.66 1.04
CA GLU A 106 12.20 10.93 -0.31
C GLU A 106 13.61 10.38 -0.47
N SER A 107 14.50 10.58 0.51
CA SER A 107 15.90 10.16 0.40
C SER A 107 16.11 8.66 0.53
N ASP A 108 15.42 8.01 1.48
CA ASP A 108 15.64 6.59 1.79
C ASP A 108 14.71 5.69 0.99
N LEU A 109 13.45 6.11 0.77
CA LEU A 109 12.45 5.30 0.07
C LEU A 109 12.18 5.78 -1.37
N GLY A 110 12.48 7.03 -1.71
CA GLY A 110 12.25 7.55 -3.07
C GLY A 110 10.78 7.81 -3.39
N TYR A 111 9.94 7.99 -2.37
CA TYR A 111 8.50 8.25 -2.52
C TYR A 111 8.12 9.56 -1.86
N THR A 112 6.95 10.10 -2.24
CA THR A 112 6.37 11.29 -1.60
C THR A 112 5.27 10.88 -0.64
N ILE A 113 5.06 11.64 0.43
CA ILE A 113 3.94 11.45 1.36
C ILE A 113 2.61 11.41 0.59
N GLY A 114 1.76 10.43 0.92
CA GLY A 114 0.49 10.18 0.22
C GLY A 114 0.62 9.29 -1.04
N ALA A 115 1.84 9.01 -1.50
CA ALA A 115 2.13 8.16 -2.65
C ALA A 115 3.07 7.00 -2.30
N ILE A 116 3.00 6.51 -1.06
CA ILE A 116 3.88 5.45 -0.55
C ILE A 116 3.23 4.07 -0.80
N PRO A 117 3.88 3.16 -1.53
CA PRO A 117 3.37 1.81 -1.78
C PRO A 117 3.56 0.90 -0.55
N PRO A 118 2.98 -0.32 -0.54
CA PRO A 118 3.11 -1.27 0.57
C PRO A 118 4.38 -2.12 0.51
N PHE A 119 5.21 -1.96 -0.53
CA PHE A 119 6.48 -2.66 -0.70
C PHE A 119 7.47 -1.81 -1.51
N PHE A 120 8.78 -2.10 -1.38
CA PHE A 120 9.86 -1.21 -1.81
C PHE A 120 10.93 -1.96 -2.62
N PRO A 121 10.71 -2.20 -3.92
CA PRO A 121 11.68 -2.93 -4.75
C PRO A 121 13.11 -2.39 -4.63
N GLY A 122 14.07 -3.28 -4.35
CA GLY A 122 15.49 -2.93 -4.24
C GLY A 122 15.89 -2.18 -2.96
N ARG A 123 14.99 -2.10 -1.97
CA ARG A 123 15.26 -1.51 -0.66
C ARG A 123 14.95 -2.54 0.43
N ASP A 124 15.85 -2.66 1.38
CA ASP A 124 15.68 -3.50 2.55
C ASP A 124 15.14 -2.63 3.69
N CYS A 125 13.84 -2.73 3.97
CA CYS A 125 13.24 -2.15 5.16
C CYS A 125 12.15 -3.09 5.70
N PRO A 126 12.02 -3.22 7.03
CA PRO A 126 10.99 -4.06 7.64
C PRO A 126 9.60 -3.49 7.40
N ILE A 127 8.69 -4.36 6.97
CA ILE A 127 7.29 -4.03 6.70
C ILE A 127 6.41 -4.80 7.68
N TYR A 128 5.64 -4.08 8.48
CA TYR A 128 4.64 -4.66 9.37
C TYR A 128 3.26 -4.46 8.77
N MET A 129 2.61 -5.56 8.40
CA MET A 129 1.32 -5.54 7.74
C MET A 129 0.21 -5.98 8.70
N ASP A 130 -0.85 -5.17 8.78
CA ASP A 130 -1.99 -5.52 9.60
C ASP A 130 -2.70 -6.78 9.09
N SER A 131 -3.16 -7.60 10.03
CA SER A 131 -3.84 -8.85 9.74
C SER A 131 -5.14 -8.63 8.95
N ASP A 132 -5.74 -7.44 9.05
CA ASP A 132 -6.99 -7.12 8.35
C ASP A 132 -6.80 -6.79 6.88
N VAL A 133 -5.55 -6.57 6.42
CA VAL A 133 -5.22 -6.37 4.99
C VAL A 133 -5.69 -7.56 4.13
N LEU A 134 -5.72 -8.76 4.70
CA LEU A 134 -6.03 -9.99 3.98
C LEU A 134 -7.51 -10.40 4.05
N ARG A 135 -8.40 -9.49 4.45
CA ARG A 135 -9.83 -9.80 4.64
C ARG A 135 -10.66 -9.77 3.35
N ASN A 136 -10.22 -9.03 2.34
CA ASN A 136 -10.93 -8.87 1.07
C ASN A 136 -10.28 -9.71 -0.04
N ASP A 137 -11.01 -9.92 -1.13
CA ASP A 137 -10.52 -10.68 -2.29
C ASP A 137 -9.54 -9.86 -3.15
N GLU A 138 -9.63 -8.53 -3.10
CA GLU A 138 -8.75 -7.59 -3.78
C GLU A 138 -8.19 -6.55 -2.80
N VAL A 139 -7.06 -5.95 -3.16
CA VAL A 139 -6.49 -4.80 -2.45
C VAL A 139 -6.10 -3.70 -3.42
N ASN A 140 -6.29 -2.45 -2.99
CA ASN A 140 -5.86 -1.25 -3.68
C ASN A 140 -4.75 -0.55 -2.90
N PHE A 141 -3.70 -0.08 -3.57
CA PHE A 141 -2.63 0.67 -2.91
C PHE A 141 -1.97 1.68 -3.86
N SER A 142 -1.07 2.52 -3.35
CA SER A 142 -0.40 3.51 -4.19
C SER A 142 0.49 2.85 -5.26
N SER A 143 0.46 3.40 -6.48
CA SER A 143 1.40 3.01 -7.54
C SER A 143 2.82 3.55 -7.34
N GLY A 144 3.07 4.34 -6.30
CA GLY A 144 4.27 5.19 -6.17
C GLY A 144 4.11 6.58 -6.77
N ARG A 145 2.92 6.91 -7.29
CA ARG A 145 2.54 8.24 -7.78
C ARG A 145 1.30 8.78 -7.08
N PRO A 146 1.16 10.11 -6.94
CA PRO A 146 -0.04 10.70 -6.34
C PRO A 146 -1.32 10.51 -7.16
N ASP A 147 -1.20 10.36 -8.48
CA ASP A 147 -2.31 10.36 -9.45
C ASP A 147 -2.71 8.96 -9.95
N ALA A 148 -2.19 7.90 -9.32
CA ALA A 148 -2.54 6.53 -9.70
C ALA A 148 -2.43 5.53 -8.55
N GLY A 149 -3.40 4.63 -8.46
CA GLY A 149 -3.36 3.44 -7.61
C GLY A 149 -3.15 2.15 -8.41
N ILE A 150 -2.95 1.07 -7.68
CA ILE A 150 -2.85 -0.30 -8.19
C ILE A 150 -3.89 -1.15 -7.48
N GLU A 151 -4.66 -1.92 -8.25
CA GLU A 151 -5.56 -2.95 -7.73
C GLU A 151 -5.02 -4.33 -8.14
N VAL A 152 -4.98 -5.26 -7.18
CA VAL A 152 -4.55 -6.64 -7.39
C VAL A 152 -5.39 -7.60 -6.55
N GLU A 153 -5.51 -8.82 -7.05
CA GLU A 153 -6.02 -9.96 -6.32
C GLU A 153 -5.19 -10.23 -5.05
N ILE A 154 -5.85 -10.53 -3.93
CA ILE A 154 -5.20 -10.71 -2.63
C ILE A 154 -4.16 -11.84 -2.65
N ARG A 155 -4.38 -12.86 -3.48
CA ARG A 155 -3.43 -13.96 -3.67
C ARG A 155 -2.16 -13.51 -4.37
N ALA A 156 -2.25 -12.58 -5.30
CA ALA A 156 -1.09 -12.00 -5.98
C ALA A 156 -0.34 -11.07 -5.02
N PHE A 157 -1.07 -10.21 -4.30
CA PHE A 157 -0.48 -9.35 -3.28
C PHE A 157 0.32 -10.13 -2.23
N ARG A 158 -0.22 -11.25 -1.73
CA ARG A 158 0.49 -12.11 -0.78
C ARG A 158 1.81 -12.64 -1.34
N LYS A 159 1.84 -13.08 -2.61
CA LYS A 159 3.08 -13.52 -3.26
C LYS A 159 4.11 -12.40 -3.36
N VAL A 160 3.66 -11.16 -3.59
CA VAL A 160 4.54 -9.99 -3.56
C VAL A 160 5.14 -9.82 -2.18
N MET A 161 4.31 -9.77 -1.13
CA MET A 161 4.77 -9.53 0.23
C MET A 161 5.70 -10.64 0.75
N ASP A 162 5.53 -11.88 0.29
CA ASP A 162 6.42 -13.00 0.62
C ASP A 162 7.86 -12.84 0.07
N GLU A 163 8.10 -11.88 -0.85
CA GLU A 163 9.43 -11.55 -1.38
C GLU A 163 10.14 -10.43 -0.57
N PHE A 164 9.44 -9.77 0.36
CA PHE A 164 9.98 -8.68 1.19
C PHE A 164 10.13 -9.13 2.64
N ASP A 165 10.91 -8.36 3.41
CA ASP A 165 10.98 -8.51 4.87
C ASP A 165 9.67 -8.01 5.52
N ALA A 166 8.64 -8.85 5.45
CA ALA A 166 7.29 -8.49 5.85
C ALA A 166 6.76 -9.42 6.96
N GLU A 167 6.41 -8.82 8.09
CA GLU A 167 5.76 -9.51 9.21
C GLU A 167 4.28 -9.11 9.33
N ARG A 168 3.43 -10.05 9.77
CA ARG A 168 2.00 -9.81 9.97
C ARG A 168 1.63 -9.75 11.44
N GLY A 169 0.87 -8.73 11.82
CA GLY A 169 0.40 -8.54 13.19
C GLY A 169 -0.97 -7.86 13.26
N ALA A 170 -1.56 -7.81 14.44
CA ALA A 170 -2.71 -6.93 14.69
C ALA A 170 -2.17 -5.56 15.10
N ILE A 171 -1.86 -4.71 14.12
CA ILE A 171 -1.24 -3.39 14.31
C ILE A 171 -2.18 -2.25 13.94
N GLY A 172 -3.41 -2.55 13.55
CA GLY A 172 -4.43 -1.57 13.22
C GLY A 172 -5.41 -1.35 14.39
N THR A 173 -5.90 -0.13 14.52
CA THR A 173 -7.02 0.25 15.41
C THR A 173 -8.10 1.00 14.63
N THR A 174 -9.31 1.07 15.16
CA THR A 174 -10.35 1.96 14.63
C THR A 174 -9.92 3.42 14.79
N PRO A 175 -10.21 4.31 13.83
CA PRO A 175 -10.03 5.74 14.01
C PRO A 175 -10.86 6.30 15.18
N ASP A 176 -10.37 7.39 15.80
CA ASP A 176 -11.04 8.11 16.90
C ASP A 176 -12.33 8.81 16.46
#